data_AF-A0A1S3IP55-F1
#
_entry.id   AF-A0A1S3IP55-F1
#
_cell.length_a   1.000
_cell.length_b   1.000
_cell.length_c   1.000
_cell.angle_alpha   90.00
_cell.angle_beta   90.00
_cell.angle_gamma   90.00
#
_symmetry.space_group_name_H-M   'P 1'
#
loop_
_entity.id
_entity.type
_entity.pdbx_description
1 polymer ?
#
loop_
_entity_poly.entity_id
_entity_poly.type
_entity_poly.pdbx_seq_one_letter_code
_entity_poly.pdbx_strand_id
1 'polypeptide(L)'
;MLLVFPEVAKLRKRVKQLERSKGYIEDDYAIPRPGPLPKKIGEKYKMVELVPGSSIYIHRPDLVSCFKPGKMKKGSVKYGLRMARRLMSVFFSSEEIANDTLHSSTEGKKQLNPRTIKAIIDICSKNSPATPGQLRQAIACKITSFSCKSRKNKKSPGKTTEDHE
;
A
#
# COMPACT_ATOMS: atom_id res chain seq x y z
N MET A 1 -2.00 34.51 -43.57
CA MET A 1 -1.45 33.16 -43.80
C MET A 1 -0.33 32.93 -42.80
N LEU A 2 -0.56 32.13 -41.75
CA LEU A 2 0.49 31.80 -40.78
C LEU A 2 1.37 30.69 -41.37
N LEU A 3 2.58 31.07 -41.78
CA LEU A 3 3.63 30.15 -42.21
C LEU A 3 4.05 29.29 -41.01
N VAL A 4 3.48 28.09 -40.88
CA VAL A 4 3.97 27.11 -39.90
C VAL A 4 5.28 26.56 -40.45
N PHE A 5 6.39 27.08 -39.95
CA PHE A 5 7.73 26.64 -40.33
C PHE A 5 7.85 25.11 -40.12
N PRO A 6 8.22 24.33 -41.16
CA PRO A 6 8.31 22.86 -41.10
C PRO A 6 9.22 22.36 -39.98
N GLU A 7 10.26 23.14 -39.67
CA GLU A 7 11.17 22.99 -38.52
C GLU A 7 10.42 22.92 -37.18
N VAL A 8 9.45 23.81 -36.96
CA VAL A 8 8.67 23.91 -35.72
C VAL A 8 7.75 22.69 -35.56
N ALA A 9 7.19 22.18 -36.66
CA ALA A 9 6.35 20.98 -36.64
C ALA A 9 7.17 19.72 -36.31
N LYS A 10 8.39 19.60 -36.84
CA LYS A 10 9.33 18.52 -36.49
C LYS A 10 9.75 18.61 -35.02
N LEU A 11 10.05 19.82 -34.53
CA LEU A 11 10.44 20.05 -33.14
C LEU A 11 9.32 19.66 -32.18
N ARG A 12 8.05 20.03 -32.45
CA ARG A 12 6.89 19.64 -31.63
C ARG A 12 6.70 18.12 -31.57
N LYS A 13 6.90 17.40 -32.68
CA LYS A 13 6.84 15.92 -32.69
C LYS A 13 7.93 15.31 -31.83
N ARG A 14 9.16 15.84 -31.90
CA ARG A 14 10.29 15.40 -31.05
C ARG A 14 10.03 15.68 -29.57
N VAL A 15 9.52 16.87 -29.22
CA VAL A 15 9.14 17.21 -27.84
C VAL A 15 8.07 16.27 -27.31
N LYS A 16 7.01 16.00 -28.08
CA LYS A 16 5.94 15.06 -27.68
C LYS A 16 6.44 13.62 -27.52
N GLN A 17 7.44 13.22 -28.30
CA GLN A 17 8.09 11.91 -28.18
C GLN A 17 8.98 11.86 -26.92
N LEU A 18 9.74 12.92 -26.65
CA LEU A 18 10.55 13.07 -25.44
C LEU A 18 9.69 13.15 -24.18
N GLU A 19 8.55 13.83 -24.18
CA GLU A 19 7.61 13.86 -23.04
C GLU A 19 7.02 12.48 -22.74
N ARG A 20 6.70 11.69 -23.78
CA ARG A 20 6.30 10.29 -23.64
C ARG A 20 7.41 9.41 -23.06
N SER A 21 8.67 9.72 -23.36
CA SER A 21 9.84 9.04 -22.81
C SER A 21 10.22 9.54 -21.41
N LYS A 22 9.98 10.80 -21.08
CA LYS A 22 10.30 11.41 -19.78
C LYS A 22 9.48 10.79 -18.65
N GLY A 23 8.24 10.36 -18.93
CA GLY A 23 7.44 9.54 -18.01
C GLY A 23 8.03 8.15 -17.69
N TYR A 24 9.10 7.73 -18.36
CA TYR A 24 9.81 6.47 -18.09
C TYR A 24 11.21 6.66 -17.47
N ILE A 25 11.75 7.89 -17.41
CA ILE A 25 13.16 8.14 -17.06
C ILE A 25 13.34 8.78 -15.67
N GLU A 26 12.27 9.26 -15.01
CA GLU A 26 12.39 9.90 -13.68
C GLU A 26 12.51 8.94 -12.48
N ASP A 27 12.60 7.61 -12.66
CA ASP A 27 12.50 6.63 -11.54
C ASP A 27 13.68 5.65 -11.39
N ASP A 28 14.88 5.96 -11.89
CA ASP A 28 15.99 4.97 -11.92
C ASP A 28 16.71 4.70 -10.57
N TYR A 29 16.20 5.17 -9.42
CA TYR A 29 16.78 4.80 -8.10
C TYR A 29 15.77 4.45 -6.99
N ALA A 30 14.47 4.66 -7.19
CA ALA A 30 13.48 4.35 -6.16
C ALA A 30 12.97 2.91 -6.31
N ILE A 31 13.30 2.04 -5.35
CA ILE A 31 12.70 0.71 -5.25
C ILE A 31 11.18 0.89 -5.11
N PRO A 32 10.35 0.27 -5.99
CA PRO A 32 8.92 0.50 -5.99
C PRO A 32 8.28 -0.01 -4.70
N ARG A 33 7.24 0.70 -4.27
CA ARG A 33 6.45 0.33 -3.10
C ARG A 33 5.68 -1.00 -3.34
N PRO A 34 5.55 -1.89 -2.34
CA PRO A 34 4.68 -3.06 -2.42
C PRO A 34 3.24 -2.70 -2.82
N GLY A 35 2.66 -3.47 -3.72
CA GLY A 35 1.30 -3.23 -4.21
C GLY A 35 1.03 -3.80 -5.59
N PRO A 36 -0.01 -3.29 -6.28
CA PRO A 36 -0.30 -3.67 -7.65
C PRO A 36 0.82 -3.19 -8.58
N LEU A 37 1.52 -4.13 -9.23
CA LEU A 37 2.61 -3.82 -10.15
C LEU A 37 2.53 -4.70 -11.40
N PRO A 38 2.97 -4.19 -12.58
CA PRO A 38 3.19 -5.03 -13.75
C PRO A 38 4.25 -6.09 -13.46
N LYS A 39 4.05 -7.31 -14.00
CA LYS A 39 5.00 -8.42 -13.83
C LYS A 39 6.44 -8.04 -14.15
N LYS A 40 6.67 -7.30 -15.23
CA LYS A 40 8.00 -6.79 -15.63
C LYS A 40 8.69 -5.96 -14.54
N ILE A 41 7.93 -5.14 -13.81
CA ILE A 41 8.47 -4.31 -12.72
C ILE A 41 8.76 -5.18 -11.50
N GLY A 42 7.83 -6.08 -11.13
CA GLY A 42 8.05 -7.04 -10.05
C GLY A 42 9.32 -7.86 -10.27
N GLU A 43 9.54 -8.34 -11.50
CA GLU A 43 10.75 -9.07 -11.89
C GLU A 43 12.01 -8.20 -11.88
N LYS A 44 11.96 -6.98 -12.45
CA LYS A 44 13.09 -6.02 -12.45
C LYS A 44 13.65 -5.78 -11.04
N TYR A 45 12.76 -5.61 -10.07
CA TYR A 45 13.12 -5.32 -8.68
C TYR A 45 13.17 -6.56 -7.77
N LYS A 46 13.16 -7.78 -8.34
CA LYS A 46 13.21 -9.06 -7.60
C LYS A 46 12.14 -9.18 -6.49
N MET A 47 10.98 -8.59 -6.72
CA MET A 47 9.82 -8.69 -5.84
C MET A 47 9.11 -10.02 -6.04
N VAL A 48 8.40 -10.48 -5.01
CA VAL A 48 7.65 -11.73 -5.03
C VAL A 48 6.17 -11.40 -5.15
N GLU A 49 5.47 -12.11 -6.03
CA GLU A 49 4.02 -12.01 -6.12
C GLU A 49 3.38 -12.64 -4.87
N LEU A 50 2.53 -11.88 -4.16
CA LEU A 50 1.94 -12.30 -2.89
C LEU A 50 1.02 -13.52 -3.06
N VAL A 51 0.25 -13.52 -4.14
CA VAL A 51 -0.60 -14.65 -4.57
C VAL A 51 -0.38 -14.81 -6.07
N PRO A 52 -0.06 -16.02 -6.58
CA PRO A 52 0.15 -16.23 -8.01
C PRO A 52 -1.02 -15.71 -8.86
N GLY A 53 -0.73 -14.88 -9.86
CA GLY A 53 -1.72 -14.29 -10.77
C GLY A 53 -2.51 -13.08 -10.22
N SER A 54 -2.19 -12.60 -9.01
CA SER A 54 -2.86 -11.42 -8.42
C SER A 54 -2.30 -10.08 -8.89
N SER A 55 -1.11 -10.08 -9.49
CA SER A 55 -0.29 -8.90 -9.80
C SER A 55 -0.01 -7.99 -8.58
N ILE A 56 -0.07 -8.54 -7.37
CA ILE A 56 0.29 -7.86 -6.12
C ILE A 56 1.69 -8.31 -5.71
N TYR A 57 2.65 -7.40 -5.71
CA TYR A 57 4.06 -7.68 -5.45
C TYR A 57 4.51 -7.12 -4.10
N ILE A 58 5.39 -7.86 -3.43
CA ILE A 58 5.98 -7.52 -2.13
C ILE A 58 7.48 -7.81 -2.14
N HIS A 59 8.26 -7.01 -1.42
CA HIS A 59 9.68 -7.26 -1.24
C HIS A 59 9.91 -8.55 -0.44
N ARG A 60 10.87 -9.38 -0.86
CA ARG A 60 11.16 -10.65 -0.20
C ARG A 60 11.48 -10.50 1.29
N PRO A 61 12.27 -9.50 1.75
CA PRO A 61 12.52 -9.29 3.18
C PRO A 61 11.25 -9.01 3.99
N ASP A 62 10.33 -8.21 3.44
CA ASP A 62 9.05 -7.89 4.10
C ASP A 62 8.15 -9.11 4.19
N LEU A 63 8.09 -9.91 3.13
CA LEU A 63 7.35 -11.17 3.11
C LEU A 63 7.87 -12.12 4.20
N VAL A 64 9.19 -12.33 4.25
CA VAL A 64 9.81 -13.17 5.29
C VAL A 64 9.50 -12.63 6.69
N SER A 65 9.60 -11.31 6.89
CA SER A 65 9.29 -10.67 8.17
C SER A 65 7.83 -10.87 8.60
N CYS A 66 6.89 -10.84 7.67
CA CYS A 66 5.47 -11.08 7.93
C CYS A 66 5.19 -12.53 8.39
N PHE A 67 5.94 -13.49 7.84
CA PHE A 67 5.79 -14.93 8.10
C PHE A 67 6.58 -15.42 9.33
N LYS A 68 7.45 -14.59 9.92
CA LYS A 68 8.15 -14.95 11.17
C LYS A 68 7.15 -15.20 12.31
N PRO A 69 7.09 -16.39 12.91
CA PRO A 69 6.06 -16.77 13.89
C PRO A 69 6.14 -16.02 15.22
N GLY A 70 7.28 -15.42 15.59
CA GLY A 70 7.44 -14.73 16.88
C GLY A 70 6.97 -15.61 18.05
N LYS A 71 6.10 -15.06 18.91
CA LYS A 71 5.49 -15.79 20.05
C LYS A 71 4.23 -16.61 19.70
N MET A 72 3.82 -16.68 18.43
CA MET A 72 2.59 -17.38 18.03
C MET A 72 2.93 -18.72 17.38
N LYS A 73 2.14 -19.76 17.67
CA LYS A 73 2.23 -21.05 16.96
C LYS A 73 1.93 -20.85 15.47
N LYS A 74 2.86 -21.25 14.59
CA LYS A 74 2.68 -21.23 13.14
C LYS A 74 1.44 -22.08 12.78
N GLY A 75 0.63 -21.61 11.84
CA GLY A 75 -0.62 -22.30 11.48
C GLY A 75 -1.75 -22.17 12.50
N SER A 76 -1.65 -21.29 13.50
CA SER A 76 -2.80 -20.95 14.37
C SER A 76 -3.63 -19.80 13.78
N VAL A 77 -4.90 -19.66 14.21
CA VAL A 77 -5.73 -18.50 13.85
C VAL A 77 -5.02 -17.19 14.22
N LYS A 78 -4.49 -17.09 15.45
CA LYS A 78 -3.76 -15.89 15.92
C LYS A 78 -2.56 -15.54 15.05
N TYR A 79 -1.85 -16.55 14.52
CA TYR A 79 -0.77 -16.36 13.56
C TYR A 79 -1.27 -15.71 12.26
N GLY A 80 -2.37 -16.21 11.69
CA GLY A 80 -3.02 -15.61 10.51
C GLY A 80 -3.45 -14.16 10.73
N LEU A 81 -4.12 -13.88 11.85
CA LEU A 81 -4.57 -12.51 12.18
C LEU A 81 -3.40 -11.54 12.36
N ARG A 82 -2.27 -11.99 12.93
CA ARG A 82 -1.07 -11.17 13.05
C ARG A 82 -0.44 -10.92 11.69
N MET A 83 -0.36 -11.96 10.85
CA MET A 83 0.21 -11.86 9.50
C MET A 83 -0.57 -10.86 8.65
N ALA A 84 -1.91 -10.92 8.66
CA ALA A 84 -2.76 -9.94 7.97
C ALA A 84 -2.47 -8.50 8.43
N ARG A 85 -2.35 -8.28 9.75
CA ARG A 85 -2.02 -6.96 10.31
C ARG A 85 -0.60 -6.48 9.97
N ARG A 86 0.35 -7.38 9.78
CA ARG A 86 1.72 -7.03 9.33
C ARG A 86 1.72 -6.67 7.86
N LEU A 87 1.10 -7.50 7.01
CA LEU A 87 0.97 -7.22 5.58
C LEU A 87 0.30 -5.87 5.31
N MET A 88 -0.73 -5.52 6.09
CA MET A 88 -1.33 -4.18 6.03
C MET A 88 -0.31 -3.05 6.21
N SER A 89 0.64 -3.18 7.13
CA SER A 89 1.69 -2.17 7.35
C SER A 89 2.79 -2.17 6.30
N VAL A 90 2.88 -3.22 5.48
CA VAL A 90 3.82 -3.28 4.34
C VAL A 90 3.19 -2.62 3.13
N PHE A 91 1.92 -2.93 2.84
CA PHE A 91 1.23 -2.43 1.66
C PHE A 91 0.65 -1.04 1.83
N PHE A 92 0.37 -0.60 3.06
CA PHE A 92 -0.27 0.68 3.35
C PHE A 92 0.55 1.48 4.35
N SER A 93 0.72 2.77 4.07
CA SER A 93 1.29 3.73 4.99
C SER A 93 0.37 3.90 6.21
N SER A 94 0.94 4.38 7.31
CA SER A 94 0.17 4.69 8.51
C SER A 94 -0.95 5.70 8.26
N GLU A 95 -0.74 6.64 7.33
CA GLU A 95 -1.72 7.66 6.95
C GLU A 95 -2.88 7.06 6.16
N GLU A 96 -2.61 6.23 5.15
CA GLU A 96 -3.67 5.52 4.42
C GLU A 96 -4.47 4.63 5.38
N ILE A 97 -3.81 3.86 6.25
CA ILE A 97 -4.52 3.02 7.24
C ILE A 97 -5.39 3.85 8.19
N ALA A 98 -4.96 5.08 8.55
CA ALA A 98 -5.70 5.94 9.46
C ALA A 98 -6.90 6.63 8.79
N ASN A 99 -6.78 7.01 7.52
CA ASN A 99 -7.74 7.84 6.81
C ASN A 99 -8.69 7.05 5.88
N ASP A 100 -8.25 5.88 5.40
CA ASP A 100 -9.01 5.05 4.47
C ASP A 100 -9.88 4.00 5.20
N THR A 101 -10.67 3.26 4.43
CA THR A 101 -11.64 2.26 4.91
C THR A 101 -11.60 0.98 4.08
N LEU A 102 -12.21 -0.09 4.59
CA LEU A 102 -12.40 -1.35 3.85
C LEU A 102 -13.55 -1.29 2.83
N HIS A 103 -14.53 -0.41 3.06
CA HIS A 103 -15.78 -0.37 2.31
C HIS A 103 -15.91 0.95 1.54
N SER A 104 -16.36 0.87 0.28
CA SER A 104 -16.61 2.08 -0.53
C SER A 104 -17.72 2.98 0.01
N SER A 105 -18.60 2.45 0.87
CA SER A 105 -19.78 3.14 1.40
C SER A 105 -19.50 4.02 2.63
N THR A 106 -18.26 4.11 3.12
CA THR A 106 -17.98 4.99 4.26
C THR A 106 -17.84 6.43 3.78
N GLU A 107 -18.78 7.29 4.15
CA GLU A 107 -18.76 8.71 3.78
C GLU A 107 -17.44 9.39 4.19
N GLY A 108 -16.91 10.21 3.28
CA GLY A 108 -15.70 11.00 3.50
C GLY A 108 -14.39 10.20 3.57
N LYS A 109 -14.39 8.88 3.30
CA LYS A 109 -13.17 8.05 3.31
C LYS A 109 -12.96 7.31 2.00
N LYS A 110 -11.70 7.23 1.57
CA LYS A 110 -11.30 6.43 0.41
C LYS A 110 -11.25 4.95 0.78
N GLN A 111 -11.65 4.08 -0.15
CA GLN A 111 -11.49 2.64 0.02
C GLN A 111 -10.03 2.23 -0.23
N LEU A 112 -9.44 1.47 0.69
CA LEU A 112 -8.17 0.78 0.47
C LEU A 112 -8.28 -0.16 -0.74
N ASN A 113 -7.20 -0.32 -1.50
CA ASN A 113 -7.22 -1.10 -2.74
C ASN A 113 -7.80 -2.51 -2.50
N PRO A 114 -8.98 -2.85 -3.07
CA PRO A 114 -9.67 -4.09 -2.74
C PRO A 114 -8.94 -5.33 -3.26
N ARG A 115 -8.14 -5.21 -4.33
CA ARG A 115 -7.32 -6.30 -4.85
C ARG A 115 -6.20 -6.66 -3.89
N THR A 116 -5.52 -5.66 -3.33
CA THR A 116 -4.49 -5.86 -2.31
C THR A 116 -5.08 -6.49 -1.05
N ILE A 117 -6.23 -5.99 -0.57
CA ILE A 117 -6.93 -6.56 0.59
C ILE A 117 -7.30 -8.03 0.34
N LYS A 118 -7.85 -8.35 -0.84
CA LYS A 118 -8.15 -9.74 -1.22
C LYS A 118 -6.91 -10.61 -1.22
N ALA A 119 -5.81 -10.17 -1.82
CA ALA A 119 -4.56 -10.93 -1.86
C ALA A 119 -3.99 -11.19 -0.45
N ILE A 120 -4.10 -10.22 0.47
CA ILE A 120 -3.73 -10.38 1.89
C ILE A 120 -4.59 -11.45 2.56
N ILE A 121 -5.90 -11.44 2.34
CA ILE A 121 -6.82 -12.44 2.91
C ILE A 121 -6.48 -13.83 2.35
N ASP A 122 -6.34 -13.94 1.04
CA ASP A 122 -6.08 -15.21 0.36
C ASP A 122 -4.78 -15.87 0.84
N ILE A 123 -3.68 -15.10 0.95
CA ILE A 123 -2.43 -15.66 1.44
C ILE A 123 -2.52 -16.05 2.93
N CYS A 124 -3.29 -15.30 3.74
CA CYS A 124 -3.45 -15.61 5.16
C CYS A 124 -4.33 -16.82 5.43
N SER A 125 -5.41 -17.02 4.66
CA SER A 125 -6.25 -18.21 4.72
C SER A 125 -5.51 -19.46 4.24
N LYS A 126 -4.57 -19.34 3.29
CA LYS A 126 -3.71 -20.48 2.89
C LYS A 126 -2.71 -20.92 3.96
N ASN A 127 -2.32 -20.01 4.86
CA ASN A 127 -1.24 -20.23 5.83
C ASN A 127 -1.73 -20.37 7.28
N SER A 128 -3.05 -20.34 7.50
CA SER A 128 -3.66 -20.48 8.81
C SER A 128 -5.13 -20.91 8.70
N PRO A 129 -5.72 -21.52 9.75
CA PRO A 129 -7.14 -21.86 9.79
C PRO A 129 -8.05 -20.63 10.02
N ALA A 130 -7.53 -19.40 9.90
CA ALA A 130 -8.33 -18.20 10.06
C ALA A 130 -9.30 -18.03 8.88
N THR A 131 -10.58 -17.82 9.18
CA THR A 131 -11.59 -17.61 8.14
C THR A 131 -11.43 -16.23 7.48
N PRO A 132 -11.89 -16.03 6.23
CA PRO A 132 -11.89 -14.72 5.58
C PRO A 132 -12.59 -13.64 6.42
N GLY A 133 -13.66 -13.99 7.15
CA GLY A 133 -14.36 -13.09 8.07
C GLY A 133 -13.46 -12.65 9.23
N GLN A 134 -12.76 -13.59 9.88
CA GLN A 134 -11.81 -13.26 10.97
C GLN A 134 -10.66 -12.38 10.48
N LEU A 135 -10.16 -12.61 9.26
CA LEU A 135 -9.10 -11.81 8.65
C LEU A 135 -9.58 -10.40 8.32
N ARG A 136 -10.77 -10.24 7.73
CA ARG A 136 -11.40 -8.94 7.50
C ARG A 136 -11.59 -8.17 8.81
N GLN A 137 -12.07 -8.84 9.85
CA GLN A 137 -12.23 -8.24 11.17
C GLN A 137 -10.88 -7.77 11.74
N ALA A 138 -9.83 -8.58 11.65
CA ALA A 138 -8.49 -8.19 12.11
C ALA A 138 -7.92 -6.99 11.35
N ILE A 139 -8.20 -6.88 10.05
CA ILE A 139 -7.84 -5.71 9.24
C ILE A 139 -8.65 -4.49 9.69
N ALA A 140 -9.97 -4.62 9.85
CA ALA A 140 -10.84 -3.54 10.33
C ALA A 140 -10.37 -3.00 11.69
N CYS A 141 -10.09 -3.87 12.65
CA CYS A 141 -9.56 -3.48 13.96
C CYS A 141 -8.24 -2.70 13.86
N LYS A 142 -7.38 -3.03 12.89
CA LYS A 142 -6.13 -2.28 12.67
C LYS A 142 -6.41 -0.88 12.14
N ILE A 143 -7.30 -0.75 11.15
CA ILE A 143 -7.73 0.55 10.61
C ILE A 143 -8.29 1.42 11.73
N THR A 144 -9.25 0.91 12.50
CA THR A 144 -9.81 1.61 13.67
C THR A 144 -8.73 2.03 14.66
N SER A 145 -7.77 1.16 14.97
CA SER A 145 -6.67 1.48 15.88
C SER A 145 -5.83 2.66 15.38
N PHE A 146 -5.48 2.69 14.09
CA PHE A 146 -4.72 3.79 13.49
C PHE A 146 -5.55 5.08 13.39
N SER A 147 -6.82 5.00 13.00
CA SER A 147 -7.74 6.15 12.99
C SER A 147 -7.85 6.78 14.39
N CYS A 148 -8.01 5.96 15.44
CA CYS A 148 -8.08 6.44 16.82
C CYS A 148 -6.77 7.10 17.28
N LYS A 149 -5.60 6.54 16.93
CA LYS A 149 -4.29 7.13 17.23
C LYS A 149 -4.09 8.46 16.52
N SER A 150 -4.41 8.54 15.23
CA SER A 150 -4.30 9.77 14.44
C SER A 150 -5.15 10.90 15.02
N ARG A 151 -6.38 10.59 15.48
CA ARG A 151 -7.27 11.57 16.15
C ARG A 151 -6.69 12.11 17.46
N LYS A 152 -6.02 11.27 18.26
CA LYS A 152 -5.38 11.71 19.53
C LYS A 152 -4.22 12.67 19.28
N ASN A 153 -3.39 12.38 18.27
CA ASN A 153 -2.27 13.25 17.91
C ASN A 153 -2.74 14.60 17.34
N LYS A 154 -3.85 14.63 16.58
CA LYS A 154 -4.43 15.89 16.08
C LYS A 154 -5.07 16.76 17.17
N LYS A 155 -5.48 16.18 18.30
CA LYS A 155 -6.09 16.91 19.43
C LYS A 155 -5.07 17.48 20.43
N SER A 156 -3.77 17.28 20.19
CA SER A 156 -2.70 17.78 21.08
C SER A 156 -1.75 18.80 20.41
N PRO A 157 -2.25 19.95 19.93
CA PRO A 157 -1.46 21.16 19.88
C PRO A 157 -1.96 22.16 20.94
N GLY A 158 -1.12 22.50 21.92
CA GLY A 158 -1.35 23.64 22.83
C GLY A 158 -1.79 23.28 24.26
N LYS A 159 -0.81 22.99 25.12
CA LYS A 159 -0.86 23.41 26.52
C LYS A 159 0.23 24.47 26.67
N THR A 160 -0.08 25.70 26.26
CA THR A 160 0.73 26.87 26.62
C THR A 160 0.39 27.15 28.07
N THR A 161 1.29 26.81 28.98
CA THR A 161 1.27 27.34 30.34
C THR A 161 1.73 28.78 30.26
N GLU A 162 0.78 29.71 30.30
CA GLU A 162 1.07 31.09 30.72
C GLU A 162 1.13 31.03 32.25
N ASP A 163 2.36 31.04 32.77
CA ASP A 163 2.60 31.26 34.19
C ASP A 163 2.39 32.76 34.45
N HIS A 164 1.33 33.06 35.20
CA HIS A 164 1.11 34.36 35.80
C HIS A 164 1.68 34.32 37.22
N GLU A 165 2.78 35.03 37.45
CA GLU A 165 3.10 35.71 38.72
C GLU A 165 4.10 36.85 38.46
#